data_AF-A0A4R0QVN3-F1
#
_entry.id   AF-A0A4R0QVN3-F1
#
_cell.length_a   1.000
_cell.length_b   1.000
_cell.length_c   1.000
_cell.angle_alpha   90.00
_cell.angle_beta   90.00
_cell.angle_gamma   90.00
#
_symmetry.space_group_name_H-M   'P 1'
#
loop_
_entity.id
_entity.type
_entity.pdbx_description
1 polymer ?
#
loop_
_entity_poly.entity_id
_entity_poly.type
_entity_poly.pdbx_seq_one_letter_code
_entity_poly.pdbx_strand_id
1 'polypeptide(L)'
;MADMTNAGEVWNQAYQLLLDQPLDLTLREVACLNDIKATNIFGTMVVLTVSSESTRTVIEKKLHTALTQTFSQVTGQPMTYVVQIDPQILTQNEGTSTSQIPVQMPQPVVQVPSVPVAAAPPTQESVINNSSAIGTRDAVISPTHSSEDITHGNTLESDVIAAPSLGMPMNTRDEVTHLNKNARFDNFVPGESNQFAKSIAFAAAERPGLEYNPLFIYGGSGLGKTHLLNAIGNQALLINPRLKVRYTNSEEFTNELVIALGNNASSRRAEMVEFNRRYRGVDILLVDDVQFIAGRDTTVEAFFNTFNELYEQGKQIVLASDVPPKNLKGLPDRLISRFSQGLSVSIDPPSHELRVAILRMKAKAQHIDIPMDVLNLIAEKVTDNVRVLEGALTRVSAMASLSNQIITKNLAEQTLKDFANSTVEITPTNIITFVAQYYKLTFEDIVGSSRTKNVAQARQVAMYLSRELTSMSLVDIGATFGGRDHSTVMHACRKISSEMQEMPETYNAVNDLTTQLKQNRTFNS
;
A
#
# COMPACT_ATOMS: atom_id res chain seq x y z
N MET A 1 4.12 31.70 12.89
CA MET A 1 5.55 31.96 12.61
C MET A 1 6.28 31.98 13.94
N ALA A 2 6.97 30.88 14.28
CA ALA A 2 8.03 30.78 15.27
C ALA A 2 8.81 29.49 14.97
N ASP A 3 10.06 29.70 14.54
CA ASP A 3 11.23 28.82 14.37
C ASP A 3 11.09 27.39 13.86
N MET A 4 11.56 27.21 12.61
CA MET A 4 12.14 25.96 12.13
C MET A 4 13.31 25.60 13.04
N THR A 5 13.08 24.77 14.05
CA THR A 5 14.16 24.22 14.88
C THR A 5 15.04 23.38 13.97
N ASN A 6 16.28 23.84 13.74
CA ASN A 6 17.23 23.14 12.88
C ASN A 6 17.50 21.75 13.49
N ALA A 7 17.21 20.68 12.73
CA ALA A 7 17.38 19.31 13.19
C ALA A 7 18.78 19.03 13.74
N GLY A 8 19.81 19.62 13.10
CA GLY A 8 21.19 19.52 13.56
C GLY A 8 21.44 20.21 14.91
N GLU A 9 20.79 21.33 15.20
CA GLU A 9 20.92 22.02 16.49
C GLU A 9 20.25 21.24 17.62
N VAL A 10 19.06 20.71 17.37
CA VAL A 10 18.34 19.84 18.33
C VAL A 10 19.16 18.60 18.63
N TRP A 11 19.78 17.98 17.62
CA TRP A 11 20.68 16.86 17.82
C TRP A 11 21.90 17.24 18.64
N ASN A 12 22.58 18.33 18.32
CA ASN A 12 23.77 18.75 19.05
C ASN A 12 23.46 18.99 20.54
N GLN A 13 22.34 19.63 20.85
CA GLN A 13 21.90 19.85 22.23
C GLN A 13 21.52 18.54 22.93
N ALA A 14 20.77 17.68 22.25
CA ALA A 14 20.39 16.37 22.79
C ALA A 14 21.60 15.45 23.01
N TYR A 15 22.58 15.50 22.12
CA TYR A 15 23.83 14.74 22.18
C TYR A 15 24.66 15.15 23.40
N GLN A 16 24.78 16.45 23.70
CA GLN A 16 25.46 16.91 24.92
C GLN A 16 24.76 16.39 26.19
N LEU A 17 23.44 16.47 26.25
CA LEU A 17 22.67 15.92 27.39
C LEU A 17 22.79 14.40 27.49
N LEU A 18 22.95 13.71 26.37
CA LEU A 18 23.09 12.26 26.30
C LEU A 18 24.46 11.80 26.80
N LEU A 19 25.53 12.59 26.60
CA LEU A 19 26.86 12.34 27.16
C LEU A 19 26.91 12.47 28.68
N ASP A 20 26.03 13.30 29.27
CA ASP A 20 25.94 13.50 30.71
C ASP A 20 25.12 12.41 31.44
N GLN A 21 24.46 11.52 30.69
CA GLN A 21 23.71 10.40 31.28
C GLN A 21 24.57 9.13 31.45
N PRO A 22 24.37 8.35 32.53
CA PRO A 22 25.06 7.08 32.72
C PRO A 22 24.48 6.01 31.77
N LEU A 23 25.02 5.95 30.56
CA LEU A 23 24.63 4.98 29.53
C LEU A 23 25.51 3.72 29.59
N ASP A 24 24.89 2.53 29.58
CA ASP A 24 25.60 1.24 29.51
C ASP A 24 26.01 0.91 28.06
N LEU A 25 27.01 1.64 27.56
CA LEU A 25 27.57 1.50 26.22
C LEU A 25 29.03 1.06 26.25
N THR A 26 29.39 0.17 25.33
CA THR A 26 30.79 -0.19 25.06
C THR A 26 31.51 0.92 24.29
N LEU A 27 32.86 0.96 24.33
CA LEU A 27 33.68 1.94 23.58
C LEU A 27 33.35 1.99 22.08
N ARG A 28 33.00 0.85 21.48
CA ARG A 28 32.61 0.76 20.07
C ARG A 28 31.23 1.39 19.83
N GLU A 29 30.29 1.22 20.74
CA GLU A 29 28.94 1.79 20.65
C GLU A 29 28.94 3.29 20.89
N VAL A 30 29.83 3.79 21.77
CA VAL A 30 30.06 5.23 21.94
C VAL A 30 30.58 5.87 20.64
N ALA A 31 31.51 5.20 19.95
CA ALA A 31 32.01 5.69 18.66
C ALA A 31 30.89 5.79 17.59
N CYS A 32 29.91 4.88 17.61
CA CYS A 32 28.76 4.91 16.71
C CYS A 32 27.83 6.12 16.91
N LEU A 33 27.88 6.79 18.07
CA LEU A 33 27.09 8.01 18.31
C LEU A 33 27.56 9.18 17.43
N ASN A 34 28.84 9.20 17.05
CA ASN A 34 29.41 10.23 16.18
C ASN A 34 28.92 10.11 14.73
N ASP A 35 28.38 8.94 14.36
CA ASP A 35 27.85 8.67 13.02
C ASP A 35 26.38 9.10 12.87
N ILE A 36 25.76 9.56 13.94
CA ILE A 36 24.35 9.97 13.93
C ILE A 36 24.26 11.43 13.50
N LYS A 37 23.46 11.69 12.46
CA LYS A 37 23.09 13.05 12.05
C LYS A 37 21.57 13.19 12.10
N ALA A 38 21.06 14.27 12.69
CA ALA A 38 19.65 14.61 12.53
C ALA A 38 19.42 15.38 11.23
N THR A 39 18.60 14.82 10.36
CA THR A 39 18.43 15.30 8.99
C THR A 39 17.21 16.20 8.87
N ASN A 40 16.13 15.92 9.61
CA ASN A 40 14.92 16.73 9.61
C ASN A 40 14.12 16.57 10.91
N ILE A 41 13.22 17.52 11.18
CA ILE A 41 12.20 17.45 12.23
C ILE A 41 10.82 17.63 11.60
N PHE A 42 9.90 16.72 11.89
CA PHE A 42 8.51 16.76 11.44
C PHE A 42 7.57 16.73 12.64
N GLY A 43 7.02 17.89 13.02
CA GLY A 43 6.16 18.01 14.19
C GLY A 43 6.90 17.57 15.46
N THR A 44 6.47 16.44 16.05
CA THR A 44 7.06 15.86 17.25
C THR A 44 8.09 14.75 16.97
N MET A 45 8.59 14.64 15.73
CA MET A 45 9.50 13.55 15.34
C MET A 45 10.82 14.06 14.77
N VAL A 46 11.94 13.52 15.26
CA VAL A 46 13.29 13.77 14.74
C VAL A 46 13.74 12.62 13.84
N VAL A 47 14.22 12.91 12.64
CA VAL A 47 14.80 11.90 11.73
C VAL A 47 16.30 11.83 11.93
N LEU A 48 16.79 10.69 12.41
CA LEU A 48 18.20 10.38 12.60
C LEU A 48 18.70 9.52 11.45
N THR A 49 19.75 9.96 10.77
CA THR A 49 20.42 9.19 9.73
C THR A 49 21.71 8.60 10.28
N VAL A 50 21.95 7.32 10.02
CA VAL A 50 23.10 6.55 10.51
C VAL A 50 23.80 5.80 9.39
N SER A 51 25.08 5.51 9.60
CA SER A 51 25.97 4.84 8.64
C SER A 51 25.70 3.33 8.45
N SER A 52 25.07 2.67 9.44
CA SER A 52 24.92 1.20 9.43
C SER A 52 23.74 0.68 10.26
N GLU A 53 23.28 -0.53 9.92
CA GLU A 53 22.26 -1.28 10.68
C GLU A 53 22.71 -1.61 12.12
N SER A 54 24.02 -1.73 12.33
CA SER A 54 24.58 -1.94 13.67
C SER A 54 24.35 -0.72 14.56
N THR A 55 24.59 0.49 14.04
CA THR A 55 24.31 1.75 14.76
C THR A 55 22.82 1.90 15.06
N ARG A 56 21.95 1.57 14.08
CA ARG A 56 20.50 1.56 14.28
C ARG A 56 20.07 0.64 15.43
N THR A 57 20.61 -0.57 15.46
CA THR A 57 20.28 -1.54 16.51
C THR A 57 20.66 -1.03 17.90
N VAL A 58 21.80 -0.35 18.04
CA VAL A 58 22.23 0.26 19.31
C VAL A 58 21.26 1.37 19.72
N ILE A 59 20.85 2.22 18.79
CA ILE A 59 19.89 3.30 19.05
C ILE A 59 18.55 2.74 19.54
N GLU A 60 17.98 1.80 18.80
CA GLU A 60 16.65 1.26 19.09
C GLU A 60 16.64 0.43 20.39
N LYS A 61 17.70 -0.33 20.69
CA LYS A 61 17.73 -1.22 21.86
C LYS A 61 18.24 -0.57 23.14
N LYS A 62 19.21 0.34 23.04
CA LYS A 62 19.91 0.89 24.22
C LYS A 62 19.66 2.37 24.46
N LEU A 63 19.40 3.15 23.42
CA LEU A 63 19.31 4.61 23.53
C LEU A 63 17.89 5.15 23.40
N HIS A 64 16.90 4.30 23.15
CA HIS A 64 15.54 4.74 22.87
C HIS A 64 14.94 5.62 23.96
N THR A 65 15.00 5.18 25.22
CA THR A 65 14.47 5.95 26.35
C THR A 65 15.23 7.25 26.54
N ALA A 66 16.57 7.21 26.50
CA ALA A 66 17.43 8.37 26.69
C ALA A 66 17.19 9.44 25.61
N LEU A 67 17.15 9.04 24.33
CA LEU A 67 16.93 9.94 23.20
C LEU A 67 15.54 10.57 23.22
N THR A 68 14.50 9.79 23.50
CA THR A 68 13.12 10.32 23.57
C THR A 68 13.01 11.36 24.70
N GLN A 69 13.67 11.11 25.85
CA GLN A 69 13.72 12.07 26.96
C GLN A 69 14.53 13.32 26.63
N THR A 70 15.73 13.19 26.07
CA THR A 70 16.58 14.34 25.74
C THR A 70 15.98 15.20 24.64
N PHE A 71 15.40 14.61 23.58
CA PHE A 71 14.68 15.39 22.57
C PHE A 71 13.48 16.13 23.16
N SER A 72 12.72 15.47 24.04
CA SER A 72 11.58 16.12 24.68
C SER A 72 11.99 17.27 25.59
N GLN A 73 13.12 17.12 26.28
CA GLN A 73 13.70 18.16 27.12
C GLN A 73 14.24 19.34 26.31
N VAL A 74 14.93 19.08 25.20
CA VAL A 74 15.50 20.12 24.34
C VAL A 74 14.41 20.95 23.65
N THR A 75 13.34 20.30 23.21
CA THR A 75 12.28 20.96 22.44
C THR A 75 11.12 21.47 23.30
N GLY A 76 11.05 21.08 24.57
CA GLY A 76 9.98 21.47 25.49
C GLY A 76 8.63 20.80 25.23
N GLN A 77 8.57 19.78 24.37
CA GLN A 77 7.36 19.02 24.02
C GLN A 77 7.69 17.53 23.86
N PRO A 78 6.74 16.59 23.98
CA PRO A 78 7.02 15.17 23.76
C PRO A 78 7.51 14.92 22.33
N MET A 79 8.74 14.42 22.20
CA MET A 79 9.37 14.09 20.92
C MET A 79 9.65 12.60 20.80
N THR A 80 9.54 12.06 19.59
CA THR A 80 9.99 10.73 19.20
C THR A 80 11.05 10.82 18.09
N TYR A 81 11.64 9.70 17.68
CA TYR A 81 12.62 9.69 16.59
C TYR A 81 12.47 8.47 15.68
N VAL A 82 12.97 8.59 14.46
CA VAL A 82 13.10 7.49 13.49
C VAL A 82 14.53 7.40 13.01
N VAL A 83 15.04 6.18 12.83
CA VAL A 83 16.39 5.93 12.32
C VAL A 83 16.33 5.49 10.86
N GLN A 84 17.02 6.22 9.99
CA GLN A 84 17.24 5.88 8.59
C GLN A 84 18.71 5.51 8.37
N ILE A 85 18.98 4.54 7.50
CA ILE A 85 20.35 4.14 7.16
C ILE A 85 20.73 4.81 5.84
N ASP A 86 21.82 5.59 5.86
CA ASP A 86 22.47 6.12 4.67
C ASP A 86 23.96 5.78 4.72
N PRO A 87 24.42 4.83 3.89
CA PRO A 87 25.83 4.42 3.86
C PRO A 87 26.77 5.49 3.28
N GLN A 88 26.28 6.57 2.66
CA GLN A 88 27.10 7.65 2.10
C GLN A 88 27.33 8.84 3.07
N ILE A 89 26.88 8.74 4.32
CA ILE A 89 26.95 9.85 5.28
C ILE A 89 28.39 10.26 5.68
N LEU A 90 29.34 9.32 5.56
CA LEU A 90 30.76 9.53 5.87
C LEU A 90 31.50 10.28 4.76
N THR A 91 31.00 10.24 3.52
CA THR A 91 31.65 10.89 2.36
C THR A 91 31.33 12.38 2.20
N GLN A 92 30.40 12.94 2.99
CA GLN A 92 30.00 14.35 2.88
C GLN A 92 30.78 15.31 3.80
N ASN A 93 31.75 14.82 4.59
CA ASN A 93 32.48 15.64 5.58
C ASN A 93 33.82 16.23 5.08
N GLU A 94 34.23 16.08 3.82
CA GLU A 94 35.42 16.78 3.28
C GLU A 94 35.12 18.18 2.70
N GLY A 95 33.88 18.67 2.83
CA GLY A 95 33.39 19.79 2.04
C GLY A 95 33.05 21.09 2.78
N THR A 96 33.58 21.41 3.96
CA THR A 96 33.57 22.81 4.49
C THR A 96 34.38 22.96 5.78
N SER A 97 35.60 23.46 5.67
CA SER A 97 36.32 24.20 6.72
C SER A 97 37.42 25.03 6.07
N THR A 98 37.05 26.23 5.62
CA THR A 98 38.00 27.31 5.42
C THR A 98 38.47 27.80 6.79
N SER A 99 39.65 27.36 7.22
CA SER A 99 40.45 28.07 8.22
C SER A 99 41.83 28.36 7.61
N GLN A 100 42.25 29.59 7.84
CA GLN A 100 43.33 30.32 7.20
C GLN A 100 44.71 29.65 7.40
N ILE A 101 45.59 29.78 6.39
CA ILE A 101 47.04 29.48 6.50
C ILE A 101 47.72 30.63 7.27
N PRO A 102 48.71 30.37 8.16
CA PRO A 102 50.13 30.52 7.79
C PRO A 102 51.02 29.41 8.45
N VAL A 103 52.02 28.76 7.85
CA VAL A 103 53.36 29.24 7.43
C VAL A 103 54.11 28.05 6.73
N GLN A 104 54.84 28.36 5.65
CA GLN A 104 56.06 27.76 5.02
C GLN A 104 56.90 26.73 5.84
N MET A 105 57.67 25.72 5.37
CA MET A 105 58.43 25.30 4.15
C MET A 105 58.79 23.77 4.33
N PRO A 106 59.61 23.08 3.49
CA PRO A 106 59.64 22.93 2.03
C PRO A 106 59.57 21.44 1.59
N GLN A 107 59.12 21.16 0.36
CA GLN A 107 59.26 19.84 -0.28
C GLN A 107 60.65 19.65 -0.91
N PRO A 108 61.19 18.42 -0.95
CA PRO A 108 62.23 18.07 -1.91
C PRO A 108 61.62 17.74 -3.28
N VAL A 109 62.19 18.36 -4.30
CA VAL A 109 61.91 18.24 -5.73
C VAL A 109 62.36 16.88 -6.26
N VAL A 110 61.52 16.22 -7.08
CA VAL A 110 61.99 15.30 -8.11
C VAL A 110 61.30 15.65 -9.43
N GLN A 111 62.12 16.12 -10.38
CA GLN A 111 61.80 16.33 -11.79
C GLN A 111 62.03 15.05 -12.59
N VAL A 112 61.18 14.75 -13.57
CA VAL A 112 61.56 14.06 -14.81
C VAL A 112 60.53 14.39 -15.94
N PRO A 113 60.89 14.29 -17.23
CA PRO A 113 60.74 15.39 -18.19
C PRO A 113 59.78 15.09 -19.35
N SER A 114 59.39 16.15 -20.05
CA SER A 114 58.56 16.22 -21.25
C SER A 114 59.32 16.00 -22.57
N VAL A 115 58.72 15.28 -23.53
CA VAL A 115 59.06 15.28 -24.99
C VAL A 115 57.78 14.91 -25.79
N PRO A 116 57.65 15.19 -27.12
CA PRO A 116 56.80 16.26 -27.64
C PRO A 116 55.80 15.84 -28.75
N VAL A 117 55.06 16.86 -29.22
CA VAL A 117 54.00 16.92 -30.25
C VAL A 117 54.45 16.58 -31.69
N ALA A 118 53.54 16.00 -32.49
CA ALA A 118 53.43 16.17 -33.95
C ALA A 118 51.95 15.95 -34.37
N ALA A 119 51.18 16.98 -34.73
CA ALA A 119 50.98 17.58 -36.07
C ALA A 119 50.04 16.81 -37.03
N ALA A 120 48.88 17.41 -37.32
CA ALA A 120 47.89 17.08 -38.37
C ALA A 120 48.40 17.54 -39.78
N PRO A 121 47.69 17.50 -40.96
CA PRO A 121 46.27 17.82 -41.20
C PRO A 121 45.62 17.10 -42.46
N PRO A 122 44.76 17.68 -43.34
CA PRO A 122 43.32 17.34 -43.49
C PRO A 122 42.85 17.06 -44.95
N THR A 123 41.55 16.80 -45.18
CA THR A 123 40.83 17.04 -46.48
C THR A 123 39.30 17.01 -46.19
N GLN A 124 38.51 18.09 -46.30
CA GLN A 124 37.87 18.70 -47.48
C GLN A 124 37.13 17.68 -48.39
N GLU A 125 36.02 17.91 -49.09
CA GLU A 125 34.93 18.91 -49.18
C GLU A 125 34.17 18.51 -50.48
N SER A 126 32.84 18.68 -50.60
CA SER A 126 32.06 18.93 -51.85
C SER A 126 30.56 18.69 -51.55
N VAL A 127 29.67 19.69 -51.44
CA VAL A 127 29.12 20.64 -52.46
C VAL A 127 28.35 19.87 -53.55
N ILE A 128 27.03 20.06 -53.76
CA ILE A 128 26.34 21.00 -54.69
C ILE A 128 24.80 20.75 -54.52
N ASN A 129 23.99 21.76 -54.16
CA ASN A 129 23.01 22.53 -54.99
C ASN A 129 21.94 21.69 -55.72
N ASN A 130 20.66 22.07 -55.94
CA ASN A 130 19.93 23.34 -55.93
C ASN A 130 18.41 23.04 -56.13
N SER A 131 17.54 23.99 -55.68
CA SER A 131 16.30 24.54 -56.31
C SER A 131 15.21 23.58 -56.88
N SER A 132 13.88 23.78 -56.87
CA SER A 132 12.98 24.96 -57.03
C SER A 132 11.53 24.40 -56.92
N ALA A 133 10.59 24.99 -56.16
CA ALA A 133 9.52 25.95 -56.55
C ALA A 133 8.36 25.42 -57.47
N ILE A 134 7.14 25.91 -57.17
CA ILE A 134 5.84 25.87 -57.92
C ILE A 134 5.02 24.58 -57.69
N GLY A 135 3.70 24.54 -57.44
CA GLY A 135 2.57 25.47 -57.45
C GLY A 135 1.25 24.68 -57.72
N THR A 136 0.08 25.27 -57.42
CA THR A 136 -1.31 24.90 -57.84
C THR A 136 -1.98 23.66 -57.21
N ARG A 137 -3.09 23.82 -56.46
CA ARG A 137 -4.53 23.89 -56.84
C ARG A 137 -5.13 22.53 -57.24
N ASP A 138 -6.07 21.99 -56.44
CA ASP A 138 -7.50 21.89 -56.79
C ASP A 138 -8.29 20.95 -55.86
N ALA A 139 -9.59 21.27 -55.73
CA ALA A 139 -10.61 20.69 -54.86
C ALA A 139 -11.49 19.65 -55.58
N VAL A 140 -12.11 18.73 -54.82
CA VAL A 140 -13.28 17.90 -55.19
C VAL A 140 -14.03 17.55 -53.88
N ILE A 141 -15.10 18.25 -53.45
CA ILE A 141 -16.58 18.13 -53.71
C ILE A 141 -17.13 16.69 -53.65
N SER A 142 -17.96 16.33 -52.64
CA SER A 142 -19.44 16.14 -52.71
C SER A 142 -19.94 15.31 -51.51
N PRO A 143 -21.26 15.18 -51.21
CA PRO A 143 -22.34 16.17 -51.22
C PRO A 143 -23.26 16.11 -49.97
N THR A 144 -24.08 17.16 -49.85
CA THR A 144 -25.20 17.37 -48.94
C THR A 144 -26.48 16.72 -49.48
N HIS A 145 -27.34 16.17 -48.61
CA HIS A 145 -28.78 16.08 -48.85
C HIS A 145 -29.56 16.53 -47.62
N SER A 146 -30.35 17.57 -47.82
CA SER A 146 -31.36 18.16 -46.96
C SER A 146 -32.74 17.60 -47.30
N SER A 147 -33.59 17.40 -46.28
CA SER A 147 -35.05 17.53 -46.39
C SER A 147 -35.64 17.94 -45.04
N GLU A 148 -36.20 19.16 -45.00
CA GLU A 148 -37.25 19.62 -44.07
C GLU A 148 -38.54 18.79 -44.36
N ASP A 149 -39.63 18.72 -43.58
CA ASP A 149 -40.25 19.66 -42.65
C ASP A 149 -41.42 18.93 -41.92
N ILE A 150 -42.03 19.61 -40.93
CA ILE A 150 -43.45 19.58 -40.49
C ILE A 150 -43.58 19.70 -38.96
N THR A 151 -44.05 20.88 -38.56
CA THR A 151 -44.54 21.32 -37.25
C THR A 151 -46.00 20.98 -36.99
N HIS A 152 -46.33 20.60 -35.74
CA HIS A 152 -47.57 20.88 -34.97
C HIS A 152 -47.32 20.32 -33.55
N GLY A 153 -47.65 20.88 -32.39
CA GLY A 153 -48.38 22.06 -31.93
C GLY A 153 -48.63 21.84 -30.42
N ASN A 154 -48.43 22.89 -29.61
CA ASN A 154 -48.82 23.09 -28.20
C ASN A 154 -49.54 21.96 -27.42
N THR A 155 -49.06 21.61 -26.21
CA THR A 155 -49.64 22.00 -24.89
C THR A 155 -49.12 21.14 -23.72
N LEU A 156 -49.10 21.77 -22.54
CA LEU A 156 -49.00 21.24 -21.16
C LEU A 156 -47.59 21.04 -20.57
N GLU A 157 -47.16 22.08 -19.86
CA GLU A 157 -46.33 21.99 -18.65
C GLU A 157 -46.81 20.83 -17.78
N SER A 158 -45.94 19.85 -17.59
CA SER A 158 -46.03 18.88 -16.52
C SER A 158 -44.69 18.89 -15.82
N ASP A 159 -44.69 19.42 -14.59
CA ASP A 159 -43.62 19.28 -13.62
C ASP A 159 -43.39 17.79 -13.36
N VAL A 160 -42.50 17.18 -14.14
CA VAL A 160 -41.95 15.88 -13.83
C VAL A 160 -40.94 16.10 -12.72
N ILE A 161 -41.36 15.85 -11.49
CA ILE A 161 -40.45 15.70 -10.35
C ILE A 161 -39.46 14.60 -10.74
N ALA A 162 -38.26 15.01 -11.14
CA ALA A 162 -37.19 14.10 -11.49
C ALA A 162 -36.89 13.24 -10.27
N ALA A 163 -37.13 11.93 -10.39
CA ALA A 163 -36.61 10.96 -9.44
C ALA A 163 -35.10 11.20 -9.28
N PRO A 164 -34.53 11.16 -8.06
CA PRO A 164 -33.11 11.34 -7.88
C PRO A 164 -32.40 10.24 -8.68
N SER A 165 -31.73 10.64 -9.76
CA SER A 165 -30.81 9.76 -10.46
C SER A 165 -29.67 9.49 -9.49
N LEU A 166 -29.72 8.36 -8.79
CA LEU A 166 -28.54 7.72 -8.24
C LEU A 166 -27.61 7.49 -9.44
N GLY A 167 -26.72 8.46 -9.68
CA GLY A 167 -25.82 8.44 -10.82
C GLY A 167 -25.10 7.10 -10.86
N MET A 168 -25.26 6.37 -11.97
CA MET A 168 -24.35 5.28 -12.29
C MET A 168 -22.92 5.81 -12.10
N PRO A 169 -22.01 5.05 -11.47
CA PRO A 169 -20.63 5.48 -11.37
C PRO A 169 -20.10 5.59 -12.80
N MET A 170 -20.00 6.83 -13.31
CA MET A 170 -19.27 7.12 -14.53
C MET A 170 -17.89 6.49 -14.38
N ASN A 171 -17.36 5.87 -15.43
CA ASN A 171 -16.01 5.34 -15.38
C ASN A 171 -15.05 6.50 -15.10
N THR A 172 -14.66 6.67 -13.83
CA THR A 172 -13.82 7.78 -13.39
C THR A 172 -12.35 7.58 -13.72
N ARG A 173 -12.03 6.46 -14.39
CA ARG A 173 -10.69 6.12 -14.82
C ARG A 173 -10.33 6.83 -16.12
N ASP A 174 -9.17 7.43 -16.12
CA ASP A 174 -8.57 8.01 -17.31
C ASP A 174 -8.16 6.94 -18.32
N GLU A 175 -8.46 7.11 -19.60
CA GLU A 175 -8.20 6.10 -20.64
C GLU A 175 -6.71 5.83 -20.87
N VAL A 176 -5.84 6.81 -20.60
CA VAL A 176 -4.40 6.68 -20.87
C VAL A 176 -3.65 6.21 -19.64
N THR A 177 -3.90 6.85 -18.50
CA THR A 177 -3.16 6.59 -17.25
C THR A 177 -3.79 5.52 -16.38
N HIS A 178 -5.08 5.20 -16.62
CA HIS A 178 -5.95 4.31 -15.84
C HIS A 178 -6.19 4.78 -14.40
N LEU A 179 -5.80 6.02 -14.08
CA LEU A 179 -6.03 6.65 -12.79
C LEU A 179 -7.49 7.00 -12.59
N ASN A 180 -8.03 6.70 -11.41
CA ASN A 180 -9.27 7.27 -10.93
C ASN A 180 -9.05 8.75 -10.56
N LYS A 181 -9.60 9.68 -11.36
CA LYS A 181 -9.41 11.14 -11.20
C LYS A 181 -9.96 11.70 -9.89
N ASN A 182 -10.87 10.96 -9.25
CA ASN A 182 -11.51 11.35 -8.01
C ASN A 182 -10.72 10.92 -6.76
N ALA A 183 -9.74 10.03 -6.88
CA ALA A 183 -8.92 9.64 -5.72
C ALA A 183 -7.72 10.59 -5.57
N ARG A 184 -7.81 11.56 -4.64
CA ARG A 184 -6.81 12.62 -4.41
C ARG A 184 -6.39 12.65 -2.94
N PHE A 185 -5.30 13.35 -2.62
CA PHE A 185 -4.89 13.50 -1.21
C PHE A 185 -5.87 14.34 -0.38
N ASP A 186 -6.58 15.28 -1.03
CA ASP A 186 -7.54 16.19 -0.39
C ASP A 186 -8.76 15.45 0.17
N ASN A 187 -9.15 14.34 -0.46
CA ASN A 187 -10.26 13.51 -0.02
C ASN A 187 -9.80 12.18 0.59
N PHE A 188 -8.57 12.14 1.09
CA PHE A 188 -8.06 11.08 1.95
C PHE A 188 -7.92 11.62 3.38
N VAL A 189 -8.79 11.17 4.28
CA VAL A 189 -8.80 11.65 5.68
C VAL A 189 -7.60 11.08 6.44
N PRO A 190 -6.66 11.93 6.90
CA PRO A 190 -5.54 11.47 7.70
C PRO A 190 -5.97 11.18 9.15
N GLY A 191 -5.35 10.17 9.75
CA GLY A 191 -5.37 9.92 11.19
C GLY A 191 -4.23 8.99 11.59
N GLU A 192 -4.13 8.66 12.87
CA GLU A 192 -2.99 7.90 13.43
C GLU A 192 -2.65 6.64 12.63
N SER A 193 -3.67 5.90 12.17
CA SER A 193 -3.51 4.62 11.47
C SER A 193 -3.02 4.73 10.01
N ASN A 194 -3.00 5.93 9.42
CA ASN A 194 -2.70 6.12 7.99
C ASN A 194 -1.90 7.38 7.65
N GLN A 195 -1.63 8.25 8.62
CA GLN A 195 -0.98 9.54 8.40
C GLN A 195 0.42 9.37 7.84
N PHE A 196 1.19 8.41 8.36
CA PHE A 196 2.54 8.14 7.87
C PHE A 196 2.53 7.70 6.40
N ALA A 197 1.67 6.72 6.04
CA ALA A 197 1.51 6.28 4.67
C ALA A 197 1.07 7.41 3.73
N LYS A 198 0.16 8.29 4.18
CA LYS A 198 -0.26 9.47 3.41
C LYS A 198 0.91 10.43 3.15
N SER A 199 1.71 10.75 4.16
CA SER A 199 2.85 11.68 4.04
C SER A 199 3.92 11.16 3.10
N ILE A 200 4.28 9.88 3.21
CA ILE A 200 5.25 9.24 2.31
C ILE A 200 4.72 9.15 0.88
N ALA A 201 3.44 8.80 0.70
CA ALA A 201 2.79 8.83 -0.61
C ALA A 201 2.83 10.23 -1.22
N PHE A 202 2.57 11.27 -0.43
CA PHE A 202 2.64 12.66 -0.91
C PHE A 202 4.06 13.02 -1.36
N ALA A 203 5.08 12.71 -0.56
CA ALA A 203 6.48 12.95 -0.91
C ALA A 203 6.91 12.21 -2.19
N ALA A 204 6.47 10.95 -2.37
CA ALA A 204 6.73 10.17 -3.59
C ALA A 204 6.07 10.78 -4.83
N ALA A 205 4.97 11.52 -4.68
CA ALA A 205 4.32 12.23 -5.77
C ALA A 205 5.02 13.56 -6.12
N GLU A 206 5.56 14.27 -5.13
CA GLU A 206 6.28 15.53 -5.33
C GLU A 206 7.66 15.32 -5.98
N ARG A 207 8.37 14.26 -5.58
CA ARG A 207 9.75 13.98 -6.00
C ARG A 207 9.88 12.52 -6.46
N PRO A 208 9.23 12.15 -7.58
CA PRO A 208 9.20 10.76 -8.04
C PRO A 208 10.60 10.26 -8.41
N GLY A 209 10.95 9.06 -7.93
CA GLY A 209 12.16 8.33 -8.28
C GLY A 209 13.37 8.58 -7.37
N LEU A 210 13.24 9.46 -6.37
CA LEU A 210 14.35 9.89 -5.50
C LEU A 210 14.41 9.10 -4.17
N GLU A 211 13.73 9.58 -3.11
CA GLU A 211 13.96 9.09 -1.74
C GLU A 211 13.26 7.75 -1.43
N TYR A 212 12.09 7.51 -2.01
CA TYR A 212 11.23 6.37 -1.64
C TYR A 212 10.94 5.48 -2.86
N ASN A 213 11.97 4.79 -3.36
CA ASN A 213 11.85 3.93 -4.53
C ASN A 213 12.42 2.52 -4.26
N PRO A 214 11.63 1.44 -4.44
CA PRO A 214 10.18 1.45 -4.56
C PRO A 214 9.51 1.92 -3.26
N LEU A 215 8.33 2.51 -3.37
CA LEU A 215 7.43 2.69 -2.24
C LEU A 215 6.47 1.49 -2.18
N PHE A 216 6.42 0.79 -1.05
CA PHE A 216 5.56 -0.35 -0.83
C PHE A 216 4.50 -0.04 0.24
N ILE A 217 3.24 0.03 -0.15
CA ILE A 217 2.10 0.31 0.73
C ILE A 217 1.36 -0.99 1.03
N TYR A 218 1.19 -1.34 2.30
CA TYR A 218 0.45 -2.56 2.66
C TYR A 218 -0.57 -2.34 3.76
N GLY A 219 -1.54 -3.24 3.86
CA GLY A 219 -2.61 -3.19 4.85
C GLY A 219 -3.82 -3.99 4.37
N GLY A 220 -4.76 -4.30 5.27
CA GLY A 220 -5.96 -5.08 4.91
C GLY A 220 -6.81 -4.49 3.77
N SER A 221 -7.77 -5.30 3.31
CA SER A 221 -8.70 -4.88 2.26
C SER A 221 -9.51 -3.65 2.69
N GLY A 222 -9.70 -2.71 1.77
CA GLY A 222 -10.54 -1.54 2.02
C GLY A 222 -9.97 -0.49 2.98
N LEU A 223 -8.65 -0.46 3.23
CA LEU A 223 -8.00 0.57 4.08
C LEU A 223 -7.51 1.81 3.32
N GLY A 224 -7.66 1.85 1.98
CA GLY A 224 -7.32 3.03 1.17
C GLY A 224 -6.03 2.94 0.36
N LYS A 225 -5.42 1.74 0.24
CA LYS A 225 -4.23 1.51 -0.60
C LYS A 225 -4.40 1.98 -2.04
N THR A 226 -5.46 1.50 -2.71
CA THR A 226 -5.82 1.92 -4.07
C THR A 226 -6.06 3.43 -4.16
N HIS A 227 -6.64 4.05 -3.13
CA HIS A 227 -6.85 5.50 -3.10
C HIS A 227 -5.52 6.24 -3.07
N LEU A 228 -4.58 5.84 -2.20
CA LEU A 228 -3.25 6.43 -2.13
C LEU A 228 -2.47 6.26 -3.44
N LEU A 229 -2.48 5.07 -4.04
CA LEU A 229 -1.86 4.85 -5.36
C LEU A 229 -2.36 5.86 -6.39
N ASN A 230 -3.68 5.99 -6.52
CA ASN A 230 -4.28 6.92 -7.47
C ASN A 230 -3.99 8.39 -7.10
N ALA A 231 -3.99 8.73 -5.80
CA ALA A 231 -3.66 10.06 -5.32
C ALA A 231 -2.21 10.46 -5.66
N ILE A 232 -1.25 9.52 -5.57
CA ILE A 232 0.14 9.75 -5.99
C ILE A 232 0.19 10.14 -7.46
N GLY A 233 -0.45 9.35 -8.33
CA GLY A 233 -0.46 9.62 -9.77
C GLY A 233 -1.14 10.95 -10.12
N ASN A 234 -2.31 11.22 -9.54
CA ASN A 234 -3.04 12.46 -9.75
C ASN A 234 -2.24 13.68 -9.28
N GLN A 235 -1.58 13.59 -8.12
CA GLN A 235 -0.76 14.68 -7.57
C GLN A 235 0.49 14.92 -8.43
N ALA A 236 1.17 13.86 -8.86
CA ALA A 236 2.34 14.00 -9.72
C ALA A 236 1.99 14.68 -11.05
N LEU A 237 0.86 14.32 -11.67
CA LEU A 237 0.35 14.96 -12.89
C LEU A 237 -0.09 16.41 -12.67
N LEU A 238 -0.58 16.74 -11.48
CA LEU A 238 -0.91 18.12 -11.11
C LEU A 238 0.36 18.99 -11.04
N ILE A 239 1.43 18.46 -10.45
CA ILE A 239 2.73 19.16 -10.31
C ILE A 239 3.45 19.26 -11.66
N ASN A 240 3.48 18.17 -12.41
CA ASN A 240 4.12 18.12 -13.72
C ASN A 240 3.25 17.34 -14.72
N PRO A 241 2.42 18.05 -15.53
CA PRO A 241 1.55 17.43 -16.52
C PRO A 241 2.26 16.66 -17.64
N ARG A 242 3.59 16.77 -17.76
CA ARG A 242 4.39 16.05 -18.77
C ARG A 242 4.82 14.66 -18.33
N LEU A 243 4.66 14.31 -17.05
CA LEU A 243 5.00 12.98 -16.55
C LEU A 243 4.12 11.91 -17.20
N LYS A 244 4.74 10.77 -17.51
CA LYS A 244 4.02 9.58 -17.95
C LYS A 244 3.71 8.71 -16.73
N VAL A 245 2.44 8.65 -16.35
CA VAL A 245 1.99 7.85 -15.21
C VAL A 245 1.15 6.67 -15.71
N ARG A 246 1.37 5.48 -15.13
CA ARG A 246 0.55 4.29 -15.38
C ARG A 246 0.11 3.68 -14.06
N TYR A 247 -1.20 3.57 -13.88
CA TYR A 247 -1.82 2.69 -12.89
C TYR A 247 -2.20 1.35 -13.53
N THR A 248 -2.00 0.27 -12.80
CA THR A 248 -2.45 -1.08 -13.16
C THR A 248 -2.68 -1.89 -11.90
N ASN A 249 -3.54 -2.90 -11.96
CA ASN A 249 -3.50 -4.01 -10.99
C ASN A 249 -2.79 -5.23 -11.60
N SER A 250 -2.49 -6.22 -10.77
CA SER A 250 -1.81 -7.46 -11.18
C SER A 250 -2.55 -8.26 -12.25
N GLU A 251 -3.88 -8.30 -12.19
CA GLU A 251 -4.71 -9.04 -13.16
C GLU A 251 -4.66 -8.37 -14.54
N GLU A 252 -4.82 -7.05 -14.57
CA GLU A 252 -4.73 -6.22 -15.77
C GLU A 252 -3.36 -6.34 -16.43
N PHE A 253 -2.27 -6.22 -15.65
CA PHE A 253 -0.91 -6.42 -16.13
C PHE A 253 -0.74 -7.82 -16.76
N THR A 254 -1.28 -8.86 -16.10
CA THR A 254 -1.23 -10.22 -16.62
C THR A 254 -1.98 -10.36 -17.94
N ASN A 255 -3.21 -9.85 -17.99
CA ASN A 255 -4.07 -9.96 -19.17
C ASN A 255 -3.44 -9.25 -20.37
N GLU A 256 -2.87 -8.05 -20.16
CA GLU A 256 -2.15 -7.33 -21.22
C GLU A 256 -0.88 -8.05 -21.66
N LEU A 257 -0.16 -8.69 -20.73
CA LEU A 257 0.99 -9.53 -21.08
C LEU A 257 0.57 -10.76 -21.90
N VAL A 258 -0.52 -11.44 -21.52
CA VAL A 258 -1.05 -12.60 -22.26
C VAL A 258 -1.43 -12.20 -23.67
N ILE A 259 -2.08 -11.04 -23.84
CA ILE A 259 -2.39 -10.48 -25.17
C ILE A 259 -1.09 -10.27 -25.94
N ALA A 260 -0.09 -9.61 -25.35
CA ALA A 260 1.18 -9.32 -26.02
C ALA A 260 2.02 -10.57 -26.36
N LEU A 261 1.78 -11.68 -25.65
CA LEU A 261 2.42 -12.97 -25.91
C LEU A 261 1.66 -13.84 -26.92
N GLY A 262 0.50 -13.39 -27.40
CA GLY A 262 -0.46 -14.16 -28.18
C GLY A 262 0.09 -14.95 -29.37
N ASN A 263 -0.79 -15.79 -29.93
CA ASN A 263 -0.41 -16.81 -30.91
C ASN A 263 -0.05 -16.26 -32.29
N ASN A 264 -0.36 -15.00 -32.58
CA ASN A 264 -0.06 -14.36 -33.86
C ASN A 264 1.42 -13.97 -33.94
N ALA A 265 2.25 -14.88 -34.46
CA ALA A 265 3.70 -14.70 -34.57
C ALA A 265 4.11 -13.42 -35.33
N SER A 266 3.29 -12.96 -36.29
CA SER A 266 3.48 -11.73 -37.04
C SER A 266 3.25 -10.46 -36.20
N SER A 267 2.29 -10.47 -35.27
CA SER A 267 1.94 -9.32 -34.44
C SER A 267 2.64 -9.30 -33.08
N ARG A 268 3.12 -10.45 -32.59
CA ARG A 268 3.75 -10.58 -31.25
C ARG A 268 4.87 -9.58 -30.98
N ARG A 269 5.75 -9.32 -31.96
CA ARG A 269 6.82 -8.32 -31.78
C ARG A 269 6.25 -6.92 -31.58
N ALA A 270 5.28 -6.53 -32.38
CA ALA A 270 4.66 -5.21 -32.28
C ALA A 270 3.90 -5.05 -30.96
N GLU A 271 3.14 -6.08 -30.55
CA GLU A 271 2.37 -6.08 -29.31
C GLU A 271 3.29 -6.06 -28.07
N MET A 272 4.41 -6.79 -28.11
CA MET A 272 5.42 -6.75 -27.04
C MET A 272 6.12 -5.39 -26.94
N VAL A 273 6.41 -4.74 -28.08
CA VAL A 273 6.94 -3.37 -28.09
C VAL A 273 5.94 -2.41 -27.45
N GLU A 274 4.66 -2.57 -27.75
CA GLU A 274 3.60 -1.72 -27.19
C GLU A 274 3.39 -1.99 -25.69
N PHE A 275 3.47 -3.24 -25.25
CA PHE A 275 3.47 -3.60 -23.82
C PHE A 275 4.64 -2.93 -23.10
N ASN A 276 5.85 -3.06 -23.63
CA ASN A 276 7.04 -2.42 -23.05
C ASN A 276 6.90 -0.89 -23.03
N ARG A 277 6.37 -0.27 -24.09
CA ARG A 277 6.12 1.18 -24.11
C ARG A 277 5.15 1.61 -23.01
N ARG A 278 4.09 0.83 -22.77
CA ARG A 278 3.07 1.12 -21.75
C ARG A 278 3.57 0.98 -20.32
N TYR A 279 4.42 -0.01 -20.03
CA TYR A 279 4.85 -0.31 -18.66
C TYR A 279 6.28 0.12 -18.33
N ARG A 280 7.17 0.23 -19.31
CA ARG A 280 8.59 0.61 -19.12
C ARG A 280 8.88 2.02 -19.64
N GLY A 281 8.02 2.58 -20.49
CA GLY A 281 8.13 3.94 -21.01
C GLY A 281 7.53 5.03 -20.10
N VAL A 282 7.38 4.76 -18.81
CA VAL A 282 6.70 5.62 -17.82
C VAL A 282 7.69 6.25 -16.85
N ASP A 283 7.30 7.39 -16.27
CA ASP A 283 8.04 8.04 -15.19
C ASP A 283 7.60 7.55 -13.81
N ILE A 284 6.33 7.12 -13.70
CA ILE A 284 5.74 6.56 -12.49
C ILE A 284 4.90 5.33 -12.84
N LEU A 285 5.25 4.18 -12.25
CA LEU A 285 4.47 2.96 -12.31
C LEU A 285 3.80 2.69 -10.94
N LEU A 286 2.47 2.57 -10.95
CA LEU A 286 1.62 2.33 -9.79
C LEU A 286 0.96 0.96 -9.96
N VAL A 287 1.28 0.02 -9.07
CA VAL A 287 0.84 -1.38 -9.16
C VAL A 287 0.01 -1.74 -7.95
N ASP A 288 -1.26 -2.06 -8.16
CA ASP A 288 -2.19 -2.47 -7.12
C ASP A 288 -2.27 -4.01 -6.99
N ASP A 289 -2.60 -4.47 -5.79
CA ASP A 289 -2.80 -5.88 -5.45
C ASP A 289 -1.70 -6.84 -5.97
N VAL A 290 -0.43 -6.52 -5.69
CA VAL A 290 0.76 -7.28 -6.17
C VAL A 290 0.74 -8.77 -5.74
N GLN A 291 -0.01 -9.13 -4.70
CA GLN A 291 -0.19 -10.50 -4.24
C GLN A 291 -0.75 -11.44 -5.31
N PHE A 292 -1.49 -10.92 -6.31
CA PHE A 292 -2.09 -11.74 -7.37
C PHE A 292 -1.15 -12.04 -8.55
N ILE A 293 0.10 -11.53 -8.54
CA ILE A 293 1.12 -11.92 -9.54
C ILE A 293 1.63 -13.35 -9.29
N ALA A 294 1.54 -13.83 -8.03
CA ALA A 294 2.04 -15.13 -7.63
C ALA A 294 1.37 -16.28 -8.41
N GLY A 295 2.14 -17.36 -8.63
CA GLY A 295 1.66 -18.57 -9.32
C GLY A 295 1.55 -18.46 -10.85
N ARG A 296 2.02 -17.36 -11.46
CA ARG A 296 2.07 -17.17 -12.91
C ARG A 296 3.49 -16.86 -13.37
N ASP A 297 4.33 -17.88 -13.55
CA ASP A 297 5.78 -17.73 -13.80
C ASP A 297 6.11 -16.72 -14.89
N THR A 298 5.43 -16.78 -16.04
CA THR A 298 5.64 -15.83 -17.14
C THR A 298 5.33 -14.38 -16.74
N THR A 299 4.29 -14.17 -15.95
CA THR A 299 3.91 -12.84 -15.43
C THR A 299 4.92 -12.35 -14.39
N VAL A 300 5.34 -13.24 -13.48
CA VAL A 300 6.36 -12.94 -12.47
C VAL A 300 7.67 -12.50 -13.13
N GLU A 301 8.13 -13.23 -14.16
CA GLU A 301 9.34 -12.88 -14.91
C GLU A 301 9.19 -11.54 -15.63
N ALA A 302 8.08 -11.33 -16.35
CA ALA A 302 7.83 -10.07 -17.07
C ALA A 302 7.75 -8.87 -16.13
N PHE A 303 7.12 -9.05 -14.96
CA PHE A 303 7.03 -8.04 -13.91
C PHE A 303 8.41 -7.76 -13.30
N PHE A 304 9.19 -8.79 -12.98
CA PHE A 304 10.56 -8.63 -12.48
C PHE A 304 11.42 -7.82 -13.45
N ASN A 305 11.37 -8.14 -14.75
CA ASN A 305 12.13 -7.40 -15.77
C ASN A 305 11.67 -5.95 -15.90
N THR A 306 10.36 -5.70 -15.86
CA THR A 306 9.78 -4.34 -15.89
C THR A 306 10.21 -3.53 -14.66
N PHE A 307 10.17 -4.14 -13.48
CA PHE A 307 10.62 -3.53 -12.24
C PHE A 307 12.09 -3.12 -12.31
N ASN A 308 12.97 -4.03 -12.75
CA ASN A 308 14.41 -3.75 -12.86
C ASN A 308 14.68 -2.55 -13.76
N GLU A 309 14.11 -2.57 -14.96
CA GLU A 309 14.38 -1.55 -15.98
C GLU A 309 13.93 -0.16 -15.50
N LEU A 310 12.75 -0.06 -14.89
CA LEU A 310 12.28 1.20 -14.31
C LEU A 310 13.13 1.65 -13.13
N TYR A 311 13.51 0.71 -12.25
CA TYR A 311 14.30 1.01 -11.06
C TYR A 311 15.69 1.53 -11.43
N GLU A 312 16.37 0.88 -12.38
CA GLU A 312 17.70 1.28 -12.89
C GLU A 312 17.66 2.66 -13.59
N GLN A 313 16.54 3.00 -14.21
CA GLN A 313 16.31 4.31 -14.83
C GLN A 313 15.89 5.41 -13.82
N GLY A 314 15.81 5.10 -12.52
CA GLY A 314 15.36 6.03 -11.50
C GLY A 314 13.88 6.43 -11.64
N LYS A 315 13.05 5.60 -12.28
CA LYS A 315 11.61 5.83 -12.39
C LYS A 315 10.91 5.45 -11.09
N GLN A 316 9.88 6.18 -10.69
CA GLN A 316 9.15 5.89 -9.46
C GLN A 316 8.34 4.61 -9.60
N ILE A 317 8.51 3.69 -8.66
CA ILE A 317 7.68 2.49 -8.54
C ILE A 317 6.92 2.58 -7.22
N VAL A 318 5.60 2.42 -7.27
CA VAL A 318 4.77 2.30 -6.07
C VAL A 318 3.95 1.02 -6.17
N LEU A 319 4.01 0.20 -5.13
CA LEU A 319 3.37 -1.10 -5.05
C LEU A 319 2.37 -1.10 -3.90
N ALA A 320 1.20 -1.71 -4.09
CA ALA A 320 0.27 -2.00 -3.01
C ALA A 320 0.00 -3.49 -2.84
N SER A 321 -0.20 -3.89 -1.59
CA SER A 321 -0.46 -5.29 -1.21
C SER A 321 -1.37 -5.38 0.01
N ASP A 322 -2.08 -6.50 0.15
CA ASP A 322 -2.79 -6.80 1.40
C ASP A 322 -1.85 -7.17 2.55
N VAL A 323 -0.63 -7.64 2.24
CA VAL A 323 0.35 -8.13 3.21
C VAL A 323 1.74 -7.52 2.95
N PRO A 324 2.61 -7.41 3.98
CA PRO A 324 3.97 -6.91 3.78
C PRO A 324 4.78 -7.82 2.84
N PRO A 325 5.90 -7.32 2.25
CA PRO A 325 6.68 -8.08 1.27
C PRO A 325 7.07 -9.49 1.73
N LYS A 326 7.54 -9.61 2.98
CA LYS A 326 7.97 -10.90 3.57
C LYS A 326 6.86 -11.95 3.66
N ASN A 327 5.60 -11.54 3.58
CA ASN A 327 4.44 -12.41 3.73
C ASN A 327 3.78 -12.76 2.38
N LEU A 328 4.32 -12.26 1.26
CA LEU A 328 3.83 -12.60 -0.07
C LEU A 328 4.23 -14.03 -0.43
N LYS A 329 3.24 -14.92 -0.49
CA LYS A 329 3.43 -16.32 -0.86
C LYS A 329 3.50 -16.48 -2.37
N GLY A 330 4.32 -17.41 -2.85
CA GLY A 330 4.37 -17.78 -4.27
C GLY A 330 5.09 -16.77 -5.19
N LEU A 331 5.81 -15.81 -4.61
CA LEU A 331 6.74 -14.94 -5.33
C LEU A 331 8.19 -15.38 -5.07
N PRO A 332 9.10 -15.32 -6.06
CA PRO A 332 10.51 -15.61 -5.86
C PRO A 332 11.17 -14.64 -4.87
N ASP A 333 12.12 -15.14 -4.06
CA ASP A 333 12.85 -14.35 -3.06
C ASP A 333 13.52 -13.10 -3.64
N ARG A 334 14.00 -13.19 -4.89
CA ARG A 334 14.58 -12.04 -5.58
C ARG A 334 13.59 -10.90 -5.77
N LEU A 335 12.30 -11.17 -5.95
CA LEU A 335 11.29 -10.12 -6.08
C LEU A 335 10.93 -9.54 -4.70
N ILE A 336 10.83 -10.39 -3.68
CA ILE A 336 10.61 -9.97 -2.29
C ILE A 336 11.74 -9.06 -1.79
N SER A 337 12.98 -9.40 -2.11
CA SER A 337 14.16 -8.58 -1.79
C SER A 337 14.04 -7.19 -2.41
N ARG A 338 13.59 -7.09 -3.66
CA ARG A 338 13.41 -5.82 -4.36
C ARG A 338 12.29 -4.97 -3.80
N PHE A 339 11.19 -5.59 -3.41
CA PHE A 339 10.10 -4.89 -2.72
C PHE A 339 10.56 -4.32 -1.37
N SER A 340 11.50 -5.01 -0.72
CA SER A 340 12.03 -4.64 0.59
C SER A 340 13.20 -3.66 0.54
N GLN A 341 13.73 -3.34 -0.64
CA GLN A 341 14.93 -2.48 -0.77
C GLN A 341 14.61 -0.98 -0.60
N GLY A 342 13.34 -0.59 -0.80
CA GLY A 342 12.87 0.77 -0.61
C GLY A 342 12.15 0.95 0.73
N LEU A 343 11.11 1.78 0.76
CA LEU A 343 10.34 2.05 1.97
C LEU A 343 9.03 1.27 1.97
N SER A 344 8.79 0.50 3.03
CA SER A 344 7.51 -0.18 3.27
C SER A 344 6.71 0.55 4.36
N VAL A 345 5.45 0.87 4.08
CA VAL A 345 4.55 1.56 5.01
C VAL A 345 3.24 0.79 5.18
N SER A 346 2.78 0.66 6.43
CA SER A 346 1.48 0.07 6.74
C SER A 346 0.36 1.11 6.71
N ILE A 347 -0.84 0.64 6.40
CA ILE A 347 -2.11 1.30 6.70
C ILE A 347 -2.89 0.37 7.62
N ASP A 348 -3.25 0.88 8.79
CA ASP A 348 -3.97 0.14 9.81
C ASP A 348 -5.46 0.52 9.84
N PRO A 349 -6.34 -0.35 10.39
CA PRO A 349 -7.75 -0.05 10.53
C PRO A 349 -8.01 1.29 11.26
N PRO A 350 -8.95 2.12 10.77
CA PRO A 350 -9.19 3.44 11.33
C PRO A 350 -9.79 3.38 12.74
N SER A 351 -9.39 4.31 13.61
CA SER A 351 -10.04 4.52 14.92
C SER A 351 -11.50 4.96 14.76
N HIS A 352 -12.27 4.95 15.85
CA HIS A 352 -13.66 5.40 15.81
C HIS A 352 -13.78 6.85 15.30
N GLU A 353 -12.93 7.74 15.81
CA GLU A 353 -12.88 9.15 15.45
C GLU A 353 -12.56 9.32 13.95
N LEU A 354 -11.61 8.53 13.44
CA LEU A 354 -11.26 8.54 12.03
C LEU A 354 -12.38 8.00 11.15
N ARG A 355 -13.09 6.93 11.57
CA ARG A 355 -14.27 6.42 10.86
C ARG A 355 -15.36 7.48 10.75
N VAL A 356 -15.66 8.17 11.84
CA VAL A 356 -16.63 9.27 11.87
C VAL A 356 -16.21 10.41 10.93
N ALA A 357 -14.92 10.78 10.94
CA ALA A 357 -14.40 11.81 10.05
C ALA A 357 -14.50 11.42 8.57
N ILE A 358 -14.21 10.15 8.24
CA ILE A 358 -14.38 9.60 6.88
C ILE A 358 -15.85 9.66 6.46
N LEU A 359 -16.77 9.16 7.29
CA LEU A 359 -18.21 9.20 7.02
C LEU A 359 -18.70 10.62 6.78
N ARG A 360 -18.29 11.56 7.62
CA ARG A 360 -18.67 12.98 7.50
C ARG A 360 -18.17 13.59 6.18
N MET A 361 -16.92 13.31 5.81
CA MET A 361 -16.37 13.77 4.53
C MET A 361 -17.15 13.18 3.35
N LYS A 362 -17.48 11.88 3.39
CA LYS A 362 -18.23 11.19 2.33
C LYS A 362 -19.67 11.72 2.21
N ALA A 363 -20.37 11.91 3.33
CA ALA A 363 -21.71 12.50 3.36
C ALA A 363 -21.71 13.90 2.75
N LYS A 364 -20.74 14.74 3.12
CA LYS A 364 -20.58 16.09 2.55
C LYS A 364 -20.32 16.06 1.05
N ALA A 365 -19.48 15.15 0.57
CA ALA A 365 -19.18 15.00 -0.86
C ALA A 365 -20.40 14.52 -1.68
N GLN A 366 -21.33 13.80 -1.04
CA GLN A 366 -22.57 13.33 -1.65
C GLN A 366 -23.75 14.29 -1.43
N HIS A 367 -23.52 15.45 -0.79
CA HIS A 367 -24.57 16.40 -0.41
C HIS A 367 -25.70 15.79 0.43
N ILE A 368 -25.37 14.82 1.28
CA ILE A 368 -26.33 14.16 2.17
C ILE A 368 -26.22 14.79 3.56
N ASP A 369 -27.34 15.31 4.06
CA ASP A 369 -27.42 15.78 5.44
C ASP A 369 -27.67 14.59 6.37
N ILE A 370 -26.70 14.31 7.25
CA ILE A 370 -26.72 13.16 8.14
C ILE A 370 -26.44 13.63 9.56
N PRO A 371 -27.36 13.38 10.51
CA PRO A 371 -27.14 13.68 11.91
C PRO A 371 -25.90 13.01 12.50
N MET A 372 -25.23 13.71 13.42
CA MET A 372 -23.97 13.24 14.00
C MET A 372 -24.11 11.93 14.80
N ASP A 373 -25.23 11.73 15.47
CA ASP A 373 -25.56 10.50 16.19
C ASP A 373 -25.70 9.29 15.25
N VAL A 374 -26.17 9.49 14.01
CA VAL A 374 -26.20 8.45 12.97
C VAL A 374 -24.80 8.12 12.48
N LEU A 375 -23.94 9.11 12.25
CA LEU A 375 -22.54 8.89 11.87
C LEU A 375 -21.79 8.10 12.95
N ASN A 376 -21.96 8.48 14.22
CA ASN A 376 -21.39 7.76 15.36
C ASN A 376 -21.90 6.32 15.43
N LEU A 377 -23.20 6.10 15.25
CA LEU A 377 -23.79 4.76 15.23
C LEU A 377 -23.19 3.89 14.12
N ILE A 378 -23.05 4.40 12.90
CA ILE A 378 -22.43 3.68 11.79
C ILE A 378 -20.98 3.33 12.14
N ALA A 379 -20.22 4.30 12.66
CA ALA A 379 -18.82 4.11 13.04
C ALA A 379 -18.64 3.15 14.24
N GLU A 380 -19.62 3.03 15.13
CA GLU A 380 -19.64 2.08 16.24
C GLU A 380 -19.93 0.66 15.73
N LYS A 381 -20.91 0.51 14.83
CA LYS A 381 -21.34 -0.80 14.31
C LYS A 381 -20.41 -1.38 13.24
N VAL A 382 -19.70 -0.54 12.49
CA VAL A 382 -18.85 -0.96 11.38
C VAL A 382 -17.39 -0.68 11.69
N THR A 383 -16.68 -1.72 12.13
CA THR A 383 -15.27 -1.64 12.55
C THR A 383 -14.30 -2.24 11.55
N ASP A 384 -14.77 -2.97 10.54
CA ASP A 384 -13.95 -3.82 9.68
C ASP A 384 -13.00 -3.03 8.76
N ASN A 385 -13.54 -2.35 7.75
CA ASN A 385 -12.75 -1.56 6.81
C ASN A 385 -13.59 -0.43 6.19
N VAL A 386 -12.91 0.52 5.53
CA VAL A 386 -13.54 1.74 4.99
C VAL A 386 -14.54 1.43 3.89
N ARG A 387 -14.38 0.35 3.11
CA ARG A 387 -15.36 -0.03 2.07
C ARG A 387 -16.70 -0.45 2.69
N VAL A 388 -16.66 -1.24 3.77
CA VAL A 388 -17.89 -1.64 4.49
C VAL A 388 -18.54 -0.41 5.15
N LEU A 389 -17.72 0.49 5.68
CA LEU A 389 -18.17 1.76 6.28
C LEU A 389 -18.90 2.65 5.27
N GLU A 390 -18.33 2.83 4.08
CA GLU A 390 -18.95 3.56 2.97
C GLU A 390 -20.23 2.87 2.47
N GLY A 391 -20.25 1.53 2.44
CA GLY A 391 -21.42 0.75 2.11
C GLY A 391 -22.57 0.94 3.11
N ALA A 392 -22.26 1.00 4.41
CA ALA A 392 -23.25 1.26 5.46
C ALA A 392 -23.86 2.67 5.33
N LEU A 393 -23.02 3.68 5.10
CA LEU A 393 -23.47 5.05 4.83
C LEU A 393 -24.41 5.12 3.63
N THR A 394 -24.02 4.48 2.53
CA THR A 394 -24.80 4.42 1.29
C THR A 394 -26.14 3.72 1.53
N ARG A 395 -26.15 2.63 2.30
CA ARG A 395 -27.37 1.87 2.60
C ARG A 395 -28.36 2.69 3.44
N VAL A 396 -27.89 3.34 4.50
CA VAL A 396 -28.74 4.22 5.34
C VAL A 396 -29.33 5.36 4.50
N SER A 397 -28.51 5.98 3.67
CA SER A 397 -28.94 7.09 2.80
C SER A 397 -29.95 6.63 1.74
N ALA A 398 -29.72 5.46 1.13
CA ALA A 398 -30.61 4.87 0.15
C ALA A 398 -31.96 4.48 0.78
N MET A 399 -31.97 3.89 1.98
CA MET A 399 -33.20 3.53 2.68
C MET A 399 -34.05 4.75 3.00
N ALA A 400 -33.42 5.82 3.48
CA ALA A 400 -34.10 7.10 3.74
C ALA A 400 -34.70 7.69 2.47
N SER A 401 -33.93 7.70 1.38
CA SER A 401 -34.37 8.21 0.09
C SER A 401 -35.54 7.41 -0.49
N LEU A 402 -35.47 6.07 -0.45
CA LEU A 402 -36.51 5.17 -0.96
C LEU A 402 -37.80 5.25 -0.13
N SER A 403 -37.68 5.47 1.18
CA SER A 403 -38.82 5.61 2.09
C SER A 403 -39.36 7.04 2.14
N ASN A 404 -38.70 7.99 1.45
CA ASN A 404 -38.95 9.42 1.52
C ASN A 404 -38.99 9.95 2.97
N GLN A 405 -38.06 9.47 3.79
CA GLN A 405 -37.92 9.83 5.20
C GLN A 405 -36.61 10.57 5.45
N ILE A 406 -36.60 11.41 6.46
CA ILE A 406 -35.36 12.00 6.97
C ILE A 406 -34.48 10.92 7.61
N ILE A 407 -33.17 11.07 7.50
CA ILE A 407 -32.21 10.16 8.13
C ILE A 407 -32.28 10.36 9.65
N THR A 408 -32.69 9.31 10.37
CA THR A 408 -32.77 9.31 11.84
C THR A 408 -32.00 8.13 12.41
N LYS A 409 -31.62 8.22 13.69
CA LYS A 409 -30.97 7.11 14.41
C LYS A 409 -31.78 5.82 14.36
N ASN A 410 -33.10 5.89 14.53
CA ASN A 410 -33.97 4.71 14.50
C ASN A 410 -33.96 4.02 13.12
N LEU A 411 -34.06 4.80 12.03
CA LEU A 411 -33.95 4.27 10.68
C LEU A 411 -32.59 3.60 10.44
N ALA A 412 -31.51 4.24 10.91
CA ALA A 412 -30.17 3.69 10.81
C ALA A 412 -30.03 2.39 11.62
N GLU A 413 -30.52 2.32 12.86
CA GLU A 413 -30.52 1.09 13.67
C GLU A 413 -31.24 -0.05 12.97
N GLN A 414 -32.41 0.20 12.37
CA GLN A 414 -33.16 -0.81 11.62
C GLN A 414 -32.39 -1.27 10.37
N THR A 415 -31.80 -0.33 9.64
CA THR A 415 -31.06 -0.60 8.39
C THR A 415 -29.74 -1.33 8.64
N LEU A 416 -29.13 -1.13 9.81
CA LEU A 416 -27.82 -1.66 10.16
C LEU A 416 -27.87 -2.96 10.98
N LYS A 417 -29.05 -3.54 11.21
CA LYS A 417 -29.20 -4.80 11.96
C LYS A 417 -28.28 -5.92 11.47
N ASP A 418 -28.11 -6.03 10.15
CA ASP A 418 -27.27 -7.07 9.55
C ASP A 418 -25.76 -6.78 9.65
N PHE A 419 -25.36 -5.52 9.83
CA PHE A 419 -23.95 -5.17 10.04
C PHE A 419 -23.47 -5.57 11.43
N ALA A 420 -24.36 -5.65 12.42
CA ALA A 420 -24.03 -6.11 13.77
C ALA A 420 -23.64 -7.61 13.83
N ASN A 421 -23.82 -8.37 12.74
CA ASN A 421 -23.57 -9.81 12.70
C ASN A 421 -22.16 -10.19 12.21
N SER A 422 -21.27 -9.23 11.90
CA SER A 422 -19.87 -9.55 11.53
C SER A 422 -18.92 -9.71 12.72
N THR A 423 -19.36 -9.42 13.95
CA THR A 423 -18.58 -9.62 15.19
C THR A 423 -19.09 -10.81 16.00
N VAL A 424 -19.40 -11.93 15.35
CA VAL A 424 -19.49 -13.19 16.10
C VAL A 424 -18.06 -13.60 16.39
N GLU A 425 -17.61 -13.37 17.62
CA GLU A 425 -16.34 -13.91 18.10
C GLU A 425 -16.36 -15.43 17.86
N ILE A 426 -15.50 -15.92 16.98
CA ILE A 426 -15.39 -17.35 16.70
C ILE A 426 -14.74 -17.98 17.94
N THR A 427 -15.57 -18.54 18.82
CA THR A 427 -15.07 -19.22 20.02
C THR A 427 -14.73 -20.69 19.70
N PRO A 428 -13.82 -21.31 20.45
CA PRO A 428 -13.49 -22.74 20.31
C PRO A 428 -14.73 -23.63 20.48
N THR A 429 -15.64 -23.24 21.36
CA THR A 429 -16.90 -23.96 21.58
C THR A 429 -17.76 -23.96 20.31
N ASN A 430 -17.84 -22.82 19.61
CA ASN A 430 -18.54 -22.72 18.34
C ASN A 430 -17.88 -23.61 17.28
N ILE A 431 -16.55 -23.55 17.17
CA ILE A 431 -15.78 -24.39 16.23
C ILE A 431 -16.07 -25.88 16.46
N ILE A 432 -15.96 -26.35 17.70
CA ILE A 432 -16.22 -27.77 18.04
C ILE A 432 -17.65 -28.15 17.67
N THR A 433 -18.63 -27.28 17.95
CA THR A 433 -20.05 -27.54 17.66
C THR A 433 -20.30 -27.66 16.16
N PHE A 434 -19.76 -26.74 15.36
CA PHE A 434 -19.91 -26.76 13.90
C PHE A 434 -19.22 -27.95 13.26
N VAL A 435 -18.02 -28.28 13.73
CA VAL A 435 -17.28 -29.46 13.23
C VAL A 435 -18.01 -30.75 13.62
N ALA A 436 -18.57 -30.82 14.83
CA ALA A 436 -19.39 -31.96 15.26
C ALA A 436 -20.60 -32.15 14.34
N GLN A 437 -21.34 -31.07 14.05
CA GLN A 437 -22.48 -31.10 13.14
C GLN A 437 -22.08 -31.56 11.73
N TYR A 438 -21.01 -31.01 11.17
CA TYR A 438 -20.53 -31.37 9.83
C TYR A 438 -20.17 -32.86 9.71
N TYR A 439 -19.48 -33.41 10.71
CA TYR A 439 -19.09 -34.83 10.74
C TYR A 439 -20.17 -35.77 11.32
N LYS A 440 -21.36 -35.24 11.67
CA LYS A 440 -22.46 -35.97 12.32
C LYS A 440 -22.02 -36.66 13.62
N LEU A 441 -21.23 -35.94 14.41
CA LEU A 441 -20.75 -36.32 15.73
C LEU A 441 -21.36 -35.40 16.80
N THR A 442 -21.21 -35.77 18.07
CA THR A 442 -21.56 -34.89 19.20
C THR A 442 -20.36 -34.03 19.60
N PHE A 443 -20.61 -32.95 20.34
CA PHE A 443 -19.56 -32.13 20.93
C PHE A 443 -18.65 -32.98 21.84
N GLU A 444 -19.28 -33.86 22.63
CA GLU A 444 -18.63 -34.79 23.56
C GLU A 444 -17.74 -35.80 22.84
N ASP A 445 -18.09 -36.25 21.63
CA ASP A 445 -17.24 -37.16 20.86
C ASP A 445 -15.92 -36.48 20.46
N ILE A 446 -15.98 -35.21 20.05
CA ILE A 446 -14.80 -34.43 19.66
C ILE A 446 -13.91 -34.13 20.86
N VAL A 447 -14.48 -33.74 22.00
CA VAL A 447 -13.71 -33.45 23.22
C VAL A 447 -13.22 -34.73 23.91
N GLY A 448 -14.01 -35.80 23.87
CA GLY A 448 -13.78 -37.07 24.56
C GLY A 448 -12.58 -37.86 24.06
N SER A 449 -12.28 -38.99 24.69
CA SER A 449 -11.05 -39.78 24.47
C SER A 449 -11.09 -40.73 23.27
N SER A 450 -12.22 -40.82 22.56
CA SER A 450 -12.43 -41.78 21.46
C SER A 450 -11.39 -41.60 20.35
N ARG A 451 -10.86 -42.73 19.87
CA ARG A 451 -9.78 -42.83 18.88
C ARG A 451 -10.26 -43.39 17.54
N THR A 452 -11.56 -43.53 17.31
CA THR A 452 -12.08 -43.96 16.01
C THR A 452 -11.65 -42.99 14.92
N LYS A 453 -11.35 -43.50 13.72
CA LYS A 453 -10.75 -42.72 12.63
C LYS A 453 -11.56 -41.45 12.31
N ASN A 454 -12.89 -41.57 12.26
CA ASN A 454 -13.78 -40.44 11.98
C ASN A 454 -13.72 -39.35 13.07
N VAL A 455 -13.79 -39.75 14.34
CA VAL A 455 -13.71 -38.82 15.48
C VAL A 455 -12.34 -38.16 15.58
N ALA A 456 -11.27 -38.92 15.34
CA ALA A 456 -9.91 -38.39 15.33
C ALA A 456 -9.71 -37.34 14.21
N GLN A 457 -10.25 -37.59 13.01
CA GLN A 457 -10.18 -36.65 11.89
C GLN A 457 -10.97 -35.36 12.20
N ALA A 458 -12.22 -35.48 12.64
CA ALA A 458 -13.05 -34.33 13.01
C ALA A 458 -12.38 -33.48 14.11
N ARG A 459 -11.79 -34.12 15.12
CA ARG A 459 -11.05 -33.44 16.18
C ARG A 459 -9.81 -32.70 15.68
N GLN A 460 -9.05 -33.31 14.77
CA GLN A 460 -7.86 -32.68 14.19
C GLN A 460 -8.24 -31.45 13.36
N VAL A 461 -9.33 -31.53 12.59
CA VAL A 461 -9.91 -30.39 11.86
C VAL A 461 -10.35 -29.29 12.82
N ALA A 462 -11.05 -29.62 13.91
CA ALA A 462 -11.47 -28.64 14.92
C ALA A 462 -10.28 -27.95 15.59
N MET A 463 -9.22 -28.69 15.94
CA MET A 463 -7.98 -28.11 16.50
C MET A 463 -7.29 -27.16 15.52
N TYR A 464 -7.22 -27.55 14.24
CA TYR A 464 -6.67 -26.70 13.19
C TYR A 464 -7.46 -25.41 13.03
N LEU A 465 -8.80 -25.51 12.92
CA LEU A 465 -9.67 -24.34 12.82
C LEU A 465 -9.58 -23.44 14.06
N SER A 466 -9.52 -24.00 15.27
CA SER A 466 -9.31 -23.22 16.49
C SER A 466 -7.98 -22.47 16.47
N ARG A 467 -6.94 -23.04 15.86
CA ARG A 467 -5.65 -22.36 15.72
C ARG A 467 -5.68 -21.24 14.68
N GLU A 468 -6.39 -21.42 13.58
CA GLU A 468 -6.43 -20.46 12.47
C GLU A 468 -7.44 -19.32 12.69
N LEU A 469 -8.54 -19.59 13.39
CA LEU A 469 -9.68 -18.67 13.52
C LEU A 469 -9.78 -17.99 14.89
N THR A 470 -8.91 -18.34 15.84
CA THR A 470 -8.88 -17.75 17.19
C THR A 470 -7.48 -17.34 17.60
N SER A 471 -7.35 -16.48 18.61
CA SER A 471 -6.06 -16.04 19.16
C SER A 471 -5.50 -16.98 20.24
N MET A 472 -6.05 -18.18 20.40
CA MET A 472 -5.64 -19.10 21.47
C MET A 472 -4.22 -19.66 21.29
N SER A 473 -3.55 -19.89 22.42
CA SER A 473 -2.30 -20.64 22.45
C SER A 473 -2.55 -22.14 22.22
N LEU A 474 -1.52 -22.88 21.81
CA LEU A 474 -1.61 -24.34 21.66
C LEU A 474 -1.97 -25.05 22.98
N VAL A 475 -1.57 -24.46 24.11
CA VAL A 475 -1.88 -24.98 25.46
C VAL A 475 -3.37 -24.79 25.75
N ASP A 476 -3.91 -23.60 25.48
CA ASP A 476 -5.32 -23.30 25.75
C ASP A 476 -6.25 -24.08 24.81
N ILE A 477 -5.84 -24.26 23.55
CA ILE A 477 -6.53 -25.16 22.62
C ILE A 477 -6.52 -26.57 23.22
N GLY A 478 -5.37 -27.09 23.65
CA GLY A 478 -5.27 -28.40 24.30
C GLY A 478 -6.24 -28.57 25.47
N ALA A 479 -6.36 -27.55 26.32
CA ALA A 479 -7.30 -27.53 27.45
C ALA A 479 -8.77 -27.64 27.00
N THR A 480 -9.18 -26.89 25.97
CA THR A 480 -10.57 -26.96 25.43
C THR A 480 -10.91 -28.32 24.82
N PHE A 481 -9.93 -29.03 24.29
CA PHE A 481 -10.09 -30.38 23.76
C PHE A 481 -9.76 -31.43 24.84
N GLY A 482 -10.35 -31.32 26.03
CA GLY A 482 -10.30 -32.37 27.06
C GLY A 482 -8.92 -32.54 27.71
N GLY A 483 -8.16 -31.46 27.87
CA GLY A 483 -6.87 -31.46 28.57
C GLY A 483 -5.73 -32.13 27.80
N ARG A 484 -5.71 -32.00 26.47
CA ARG A 484 -4.68 -32.59 25.61
C ARG A 484 -3.39 -31.77 25.60
N ASP A 485 -2.27 -32.47 25.44
CA ASP A 485 -0.97 -31.82 25.34
C ASP A 485 -0.85 -30.91 24.10
N HIS A 486 -0.17 -29.78 24.27
CA HIS A 486 0.10 -28.81 23.19
C HIS A 486 0.76 -29.47 21.95
N SER A 487 1.57 -30.51 22.16
CA SER A 487 2.23 -31.29 21.10
C SER A 487 1.23 -32.06 20.24
N THR A 488 0.12 -32.50 20.82
CA THR A 488 -0.99 -33.17 20.12
C THR A 488 -1.70 -32.18 19.20
N VAL A 489 -1.96 -30.97 19.70
CA VAL A 489 -2.56 -29.88 18.90
C VAL A 489 -1.65 -29.48 17.75
N MET A 490 -0.34 -29.32 18.02
CA MET A 490 0.66 -29.01 17.00
C MET A 490 0.72 -30.09 15.90
N HIS A 491 0.72 -31.36 16.29
CA HIS A 491 0.70 -32.49 15.35
C HIS A 491 -0.57 -32.47 14.50
N ALA A 492 -1.75 -32.25 15.11
CA ALA A 492 -3.02 -32.12 14.40
C ALA A 492 -2.99 -31.00 13.36
N CYS A 493 -2.50 -29.82 13.72
CA CYS A 493 -2.44 -28.67 12.80
C CYS A 493 -1.53 -28.95 11.59
N ARG A 494 -0.34 -29.54 11.83
CA ARG A 494 0.58 -29.91 10.75
C ARG A 494 -0.02 -30.96 9.82
N LYS A 495 -0.67 -31.97 10.40
CA LYS A 495 -1.29 -33.05 9.64
C LYS A 495 -2.40 -32.52 8.71
N ILE A 496 -3.33 -31.72 9.24
CA ILE A 496 -4.41 -31.13 8.43
C ILE A 496 -3.85 -30.20 7.35
N SER A 497 -2.85 -29.37 7.68
CA SER A 497 -2.19 -28.49 6.71
C SER A 497 -1.56 -29.28 5.55
N SER A 498 -0.94 -30.43 5.82
CA SER A 498 -0.39 -31.32 4.80
C SER A 498 -1.48 -32.01 3.99
N GLU A 499 -2.50 -32.57 4.66
CA GLU A 499 -3.62 -33.25 3.99
C GLU A 499 -4.42 -32.31 3.08
N MET A 500 -4.54 -31.02 3.40
CA MET A 500 -5.17 -30.02 2.53
C MET A 500 -4.43 -29.78 1.21
N GLN A 501 -3.12 -30.09 1.14
CA GLN A 501 -2.32 -29.97 -0.09
C GLN A 501 -2.45 -31.21 -0.98
N GLU A 502 -2.74 -32.37 -0.38
CA GLU A 502 -2.74 -33.67 -1.06
C GLU A 502 -4.15 -34.19 -1.35
N MET A 503 -5.14 -33.84 -0.53
CA MET A 503 -6.50 -34.39 -0.57
C MET A 503 -7.55 -33.28 -0.77
N PRO A 504 -8.20 -33.21 -1.95
CA PRO A 504 -9.26 -32.25 -2.23
C PRO A 504 -10.42 -32.29 -1.22
N GLU A 505 -10.76 -33.47 -0.70
CA GLU A 505 -11.86 -33.66 0.25
C GLU A 505 -11.60 -32.93 1.57
N THR A 506 -10.36 -32.99 2.08
CA THR A 506 -9.96 -32.31 3.31
C THR A 506 -9.92 -30.80 3.10
N TYR A 507 -9.39 -30.35 1.95
CA TYR A 507 -9.41 -28.93 1.57
C TYR A 507 -10.82 -28.36 1.53
N ASN A 508 -11.74 -29.05 0.84
CA ASN A 508 -13.13 -28.63 0.72
C ASN A 508 -13.83 -28.59 2.08
N ALA A 509 -13.66 -29.63 2.91
CA ALA A 509 -14.26 -29.68 4.25
C ALA A 509 -13.79 -28.52 5.13
N VAL A 510 -12.49 -28.22 5.16
CA VAL A 510 -11.93 -27.11 5.94
C VAL A 510 -12.40 -25.76 5.40
N ASN A 511 -12.44 -25.58 4.08
CA ASN A 511 -12.89 -24.33 3.46
C ASN A 511 -14.39 -24.07 3.70
N ASP A 512 -15.22 -25.10 3.61
CA ASP A 512 -16.66 -25.03 3.88
C ASP A 512 -16.92 -24.68 5.35
N LEU A 513 -16.26 -25.39 6.27
CA LEU A 513 -16.34 -25.11 7.71
C LEU A 513 -15.86 -23.69 8.04
N THR A 514 -14.76 -23.24 7.43
CA THR A 514 -14.23 -21.87 7.61
C THR A 514 -15.22 -20.82 7.13
N THR A 515 -15.83 -21.04 5.97
CA THR A 515 -16.82 -20.12 5.38
C THR A 515 -18.07 -20.04 6.24
N GLN A 516 -18.56 -21.19 6.72
CA GLN A 516 -19.76 -21.26 7.56
C GLN A 516 -19.54 -20.65 8.95
N LEU A 517 -18.38 -20.90 9.56
CA LEU A 517 -18.00 -20.29 10.84
C LEU A 517 -17.90 -18.77 10.75
N LYS A 518 -17.37 -18.24 9.64
CA LYS A 518 -17.32 -16.78 9.37
C LYS A 518 -18.69 -16.17 9.06
N GLN A 519 -19.64 -16.96 8.59
CA GLN A 519 -21.01 -16.53 8.26
C GLN A 519 -22.05 -16.84 9.35
N ASN A 520 -21.64 -17.53 10.42
CA ASN A 520 -22.48 -18.02 11.51
C ASN A 520 -23.78 -18.74 11.05
N ARG A 521 -23.70 -19.55 9.98
CA ARG A 521 -24.84 -20.29 9.44
C ARG A 521 -24.93 -21.68 10.07
N THR A 522 -25.89 -21.92 10.96
CA THR A 522 -26.21 -23.28 11.43
C THR A 522 -26.67 -24.17 10.27
N PHE A 523 -26.30 -25.45 10.30
CA PHE A 523 -26.84 -26.45 9.39
C PHE A 523 -28.35 -26.58 9.64
N ASN A 524 -29.18 -26.05 8.75
CA ASN A 524 -30.59 -26.42 8.73
C ASN A 524 -30.67 -27.91 8.36
N SER A 525 -31.26 -28.68 9.28
CA SER A 525 -31.50 -30.12 9.15
C SER A 525 -32.48 -30.44 8.03
#